data_AF-A0A212CBR5-F1
#
_entry.id   AF-A0A212CBR5-F1
#
_cell.length_a   1.000
_cell.length_b   1.000
_cell.length_c   1.000
_cell.angle_alpha   90.00
_cell.angle_beta   90.00
_cell.angle_gamma   90.00
#
_symmetry.space_group_name_H-M   'P 1'
#
loop_
_entity.id
_entity.type
_entity.pdbx_description
1 polymer ?
#
loop_
_entity_poly.entity_id
_entity_poly.type
_entity_poly.pdbx_seq_one_letter_code
_entity_poly.pdbx_strand_id
1 'polypeptide(L)'
;MSKSAKENSRDHPSHSMQNLKILARLMTAKFLHTEIREKGGAYGGGARLSYGGMFALYSYRDPRSTETLQSFMKAIDWAKAGRFTQQDIDEAKLSVFSAVDAPVAPSDKGLDHFLYGLSDEMKQVHREQLFAVCHEDLVNVSNRYLDAGRSTHGVALFGPDNASIAKDPSWVIRQ
;
A
#
# COMPACT_ATOMS: atom_id res chain seq x y z
N MET A 1 20.55 23.25 31.73
CA MET A 1 20.66 21.77 31.81
C MET A 1 19.24 21.22 31.63
N SER A 2 18.86 20.79 30.42
CA SER A 2 18.84 19.38 29.95
C SER A 2 17.70 18.59 30.62
N LYS A 3 16.72 17.95 29.96
CA LYS A 3 16.53 17.53 28.57
C LYS A 3 15.06 17.07 28.39
N SER A 4 14.54 17.28 27.17
CA SER A 4 13.68 16.35 26.42
C SER A 4 12.27 15.98 26.93
N ALA A 5 11.29 16.79 26.52
CA ALA A 5 9.96 16.30 26.16
C ALA A 5 9.78 16.46 24.64
N LYS A 6 10.48 15.63 23.86
CA LYS A 6 10.08 15.29 22.48
C LYS A 6 9.25 14.02 22.58
N GLU A 7 8.02 14.17 23.04
CA GLU A 7 7.04 13.09 23.03
C GLU A 7 6.58 12.88 21.57
N ASN A 8 6.46 11.62 21.20
CA ASN A 8 6.66 11.09 19.85
C ASN A 8 5.54 11.51 18.88
N SER A 9 5.70 12.63 18.17
CA SER A 9 4.72 13.13 17.17
C SER A 9 4.52 12.22 15.94
N ARG A 10 5.23 11.08 15.88
CA ARG A 10 5.22 10.13 14.76
C ARG A 10 4.18 9.01 14.89
N ASP A 11 3.52 8.89 16.05
CA ASP A 11 2.59 7.79 16.35
C ASP A 11 1.10 8.12 16.11
N HIS A 12 0.80 9.24 15.42
CA HIS A 12 -0.58 9.54 15.05
C HIS A 12 -1.08 8.54 13.98
N PRO A 13 -2.29 7.96 14.11
CA PRO A 13 -2.84 7.00 13.15
C PRO A 13 -2.86 7.51 11.71
N SER A 14 -3.01 8.83 11.52
CA SER A 14 -2.93 9.48 10.22
C SER A 14 -1.56 9.27 9.57
N HIS A 15 -0.46 9.52 10.30
CA HIS A 15 0.92 9.43 9.81
C HIS A 15 1.24 8.04 9.25
N SER A 16 0.78 6.98 9.93
CA SER A 16 0.91 5.60 9.45
C SER A 16 0.22 5.37 8.10
N MET A 17 -0.91 6.04 7.82
CA MET A 17 -1.61 5.91 6.54
C MET A 17 -0.83 6.54 5.38
N GLN A 18 -0.16 7.68 5.59
CA GLN A 18 0.68 8.28 4.53
C GLN A 18 1.88 7.40 4.22
N ASN A 19 2.52 6.86 5.25
CA ASN A 19 3.62 5.90 5.10
C ASN A 19 3.17 4.67 4.30
N LEU A 20 2.02 4.08 4.65
CA LEU A 20 1.44 2.94 3.92
C LEU A 20 1.04 3.30 2.48
N LYS A 21 0.61 4.54 2.22
CA LYS A 21 0.28 5.02 0.87
C LYS A 21 1.51 5.06 -0.03
N ILE A 22 2.62 5.64 0.45
CA ILE A 22 3.91 5.65 -0.25
C ILE A 22 4.42 4.22 -0.42
N LEU A 23 4.35 3.41 0.63
CA LEU A 23 4.78 2.01 0.61
C LEU A 23 4.04 1.19 -0.45
N ALA A 24 2.72 1.33 -0.56
CA ALA A 24 1.94 0.63 -1.57
C ALA A 24 2.42 0.95 -2.99
N ARG A 25 2.73 2.22 -3.26
CA ARG A 25 3.24 2.63 -4.56
C ARG A 25 4.65 2.12 -4.82
N LEU A 26 5.51 2.20 -3.81
CA LEU A 26 6.88 1.70 -3.84
C LEU A 26 6.93 0.19 -4.12
N MET A 27 6.17 -0.62 -3.37
CA MET A 27 6.06 -2.06 -3.57
C MET A 27 5.52 -2.40 -4.96
N THR A 28 4.56 -1.62 -5.45
CA THR A 28 4.02 -1.80 -6.81
C THR A 28 5.11 -1.63 -7.86
N ALA A 29 5.84 -0.51 -7.80
CA ALA A 29 6.83 -0.15 -8.82
C ALA A 29 8.09 -1.03 -8.76
N LYS A 30 8.61 -1.33 -7.56
CA LYS A 30 9.92 -1.97 -7.39
C LYS A 30 9.90 -3.48 -7.26
N PHE A 31 8.74 -4.07 -6.97
CA PHE A 31 8.65 -5.51 -6.70
C PHE A 31 7.48 -6.18 -7.44
N LEU A 32 6.26 -5.76 -7.15
CA LEU A 32 5.05 -6.47 -7.57
C LEU A 32 4.86 -6.44 -9.10
N HIS A 33 5.16 -5.30 -9.75
CA HIS A 33 5.07 -5.22 -11.21
C HIS A 33 5.98 -6.24 -11.89
N THR A 34 7.24 -6.33 -11.46
CA THR A 34 8.20 -7.28 -12.02
C THR A 34 7.83 -8.73 -11.73
N GLU A 35 7.49 -9.07 -10.49
CA GLU A 35 7.19 -10.47 -10.14
C GLU A 35 5.87 -10.96 -10.77
N ILE A 36 4.82 -10.14 -10.74
CA ILE A 36 3.47 -10.58 -11.13
C ILE A 36 3.21 -10.37 -12.62
N ARG A 37 3.66 -9.26 -13.20
CA ARG A 37 3.40 -8.95 -14.60
C ARG A 37 4.55 -9.37 -15.52
N GLU A 38 5.77 -8.91 -15.26
CA GLU A 38 6.89 -9.15 -16.19
C GLU A 38 7.34 -10.61 -16.17
N LYS A 39 7.56 -11.17 -14.97
CA LYS A 39 7.90 -12.57 -14.80
C LYS A 39 6.68 -13.45 -14.83
N GLY A 40 5.61 -13.03 -14.15
CA GLY A 40 4.37 -13.77 -13.91
C GLY A 40 3.46 -13.91 -15.13
N GLY A 41 3.45 -12.91 -16.02
CA GLY A 41 2.60 -12.86 -17.22
C GLY A 41 1.19 -12.33 -16.97
N ALA A 42 0.88 -11.83 -15.77
CA ALA A 42 -0.40 -11.20 -15.49
C ALA A 42 -0.54 -9.85 -16.22
N TYR A 43 -1.77 -9.42 -16.50
CA TYR A 43 -2.00 -8.09 -17.08
C TYR A 43 -1.65 -6.96 -16.11
N GLY A 44 -1.91 -7.15 -14.82
CA GLY A 44 -1.61 -6.17 -13.79
C GLY A 44 -1.36 -6.81 -12.43
N GLY A 45 -0.55 -6.14 -11.61
CA GLY A 45 -0.27 -6.52 -10.23
C GLY A 45 0.26 -5.33 -9.45
N GLY A 46 -0.10 -5.24 -8.16
CA GLY A 46 0.29 -4.11 -7.35
C GLY A 46 -0.31 -4.11 -5.95
N ALA A 47 -0.08 -3.01 -5.25
CA ALA A 47 -0.61 -2.73 -3.93
C ALA A 47 -1.32 -1.37 -3.91
N ARG A 48 -2.35 -1.24 -3.07
CA ARG A 48 -3.09 0.01 -2.87
C ARG A 48 -3.54 0.14 -1.42
N LEU A 49 -3.63 1.38 -0.95
CA LEU A 49 -4.27 1.72 0.33
C LEU A 49 -5.60 2.43 0.06
N SER A 50 -6.68 1.91 0.64
CA SER A 50 -8.00 2.53 0.61
C SER A 50 -8.12 3.67 1.63
N TYR A 51 -9.11 4.56 1.45
CA TYR A 51 -9.41 5.60 2.44
C TYR A 51 -9.76 5.03 3.82
N GLY A 52 -10.35 3.83 3.87
CA GLY A 52 -10.67 3.12 5.12
C GLY A 52 -9.47 2.43 5.77
N GLY A 53 -8.24 2.65 5.30
CA GLY A 53 -7.02 2.07 5.87
C GLY A 53 -6.77 0.60 5.49
N MET A 54 -7.53 0.05 4.54
CA MET A 54 -7.29 -1.31 4.05
C MET A 54 -6.14 -1.31 3.04
N PHE A 55 -5.04 -1.99 3.39
CA PHE A 55 -3.93 -2.24 2.50
C PHE A 55 -4.22 -3.52 1.70
N ALA A 56 -4.32 -3.40 0.38
CA ALA A 56 -4.67 -4.50 -0.51
C ALA A 56 -3.55 -4.77 -1.52
N LEU A 57 -3.13 -6.02 -1.61
CA LEU A 57 -2.32 -6.52 -2.72
C LEU A 57 -3.25 -7.23 -3.72
N TYR A 58 -2.98 -7.08 -5.00
CA TYR A 58 -3.84 -7.64 -6.04
C TYR A 58 -3.06 -8.01 -7.30
N SER A 59 -3.65 -8.90 -8.08
CA SER A 59 -3.32 -9.15 -9.48
C SER A 59 -4.59 -9.18 -10.33
N TYR A 60 -4.44 -9.00 -11.64
CA TYR A 60 -5.56 -8.93 -12.58
C TYR A 60 -5.20 -9.63 -13.89
N ARG A 61 -6.13 -10.47 -14.39
CA ARG A 61 -5.92 -11.40 -15.52
C ARG A 61 -4.61 -12.16 -15.36
N ASP A 62 -4.50 -12.84 -14.23
CA ASP A 62 -3.28 -13.51 -13.78
C ASP A 62 -3.35 -15.02 -14.08
N PRO A 63 -2.41 -15.58 -14.85
CA PRO A 63 -2.37 -17.01 -15.13
C PRO A 63 -1.83 -17.85 -13.96
N ARG A 64 -1.21 -17.25 -12.94
CA ARG A 64 -0.45 -17.92 -11.87
C ARG A 64 -0.84 -17.44 -10.47
N SER A 65 -2.12 -17.63 -10.14
CA SER A 65 -2.71 -17.07 -8.93
C SER A 65 -2.11 -17.63 -7.63
N THR A 66 -1.74 -18.92 -7.58
CA THR A 66 -1.13 -19.53 -6.38
C THR A 66 0.29 -19.00 -6.15
N GLU A 67 1.09 -18.86 -7.20
CA GLU A 67 2.43 -18.27 -7.12
C GLU A 67 2.37 -16.79 -6.76
N THR A 68 1.36 -16.07 -7.25
CA THR A 68 1.14 -14.66 -6.91
C THR A 68 0.91 -14.45 -5.41
N LEU A 69 0.21 -15.35 -4.71
CA LEU A 69 0.07 -15.29 -3.25
C LEU A 69 1.44 -15.37 -2.55
N GLN A 70 2.36 -16.19 -3.06
CA GLN A 70 3.73 -16.25 -2.55
C GLN A 70 4.51 -14.97 -2.88
N SER A 71 4.30 -14.38 -4.06
CA SER A 71 4.89 -13.09 -4.43
C SER A 71 4.43 -11.96 -3.51
N PHE A 72 3.18 -11.98 -3.03
CA PHE A 72 2.71 -11.02 -2.03
C PHE A 72 3.48 -11.13 -0.71
N MET A 73 3.67 -12.35 -0.20
CA MET A 73 4.47 -12.60 1.01
C MET A 73 5.91 -12.11 0.84
N LYS A 74 6.54 -12.44 -0.30
CA LYS A 74 7.91 -11.99 -0.62
C LYS A 74 8.02 -10.46 -0.75
N ALA A 75 6.99 -9.80 -1.26
CA ALA A 75 6.96 -8.34 -1.36
C ALA A 75 6.95 -7.69 0.03
N ILE A 76 6.21 -8.27 0.98
CA ILE A 76 6.18 -7.83 2.38
C ILE A 76 7.57 -8.02 3.02
N ASP A 77 8.21 -9.18 2.84
CA ASP A 77 9.56 -9.42 3.35
C ASP A 77 10.59 -8.49 2.74
N TRP A 78 10.49 -8.20 1.44
CA TRP A 78 11.33 -7.22 0.76
C TRP A 78 11.18 -5.82 1.36
N ALA A 79 9.94 -5.40 1.64
CA ALA A 79 9.65 -4.11 2.25
C ALA A 79 10.18 -4.02 3.70
N LYS A 80 9.96 -5.06 4.50
CA LYS A 80 10.48 -5.16 5.89
C LYS A 80 12.01 -5.11 5.94
N ALA A 81 12.67 -5.71 4.95
CA ALA A 81 14.13 -5.71 4.85
C ALA A 81 14.70 -4.35 4.40
N GLY A 82 13.85 -3.36 4.06
CA GLY A 82 14.29 -2.02 3.65
C GLY A 82 15.11 -2.02 2.36
N ARG A 83 14.90 -3.00 1.47
CA ARG A 83 15.69 -3.22 0.24
C ARG A 83 15.29 -2.30 -0.90
N PHE A 84 15.21 -1.00 -0.61
CA PHE A 84 14.90 0.08 -1.53
C PHE A 84 15.73 1.31 -1.20
N THR A 85 16.00 2.12 -2.21
CA THR A 85 16.84 3.31 -2.12
C THR A 85 16.02 4.57 -1.82
N GLN A 86 16.68 5.67 -1.45
CA GLN A 86 16.00 6.96 -1.31
C GLN A 86 15.39 7.42 -2.64
N GLN A 87 16.05 7.17 -3.76
CA GLN A 87 15.52 7.49 -5.09
C GLN A 87 14.20 6.75 -5.35
N ASP A 88 14.10 5.47 -4.98
CA ASP A 88 12.85 4.71 -5.13
C ASP A 88 11.70 5.32 -4.31
N ILE A 89 12.01 5.84 -3.12
CA ILE A 89 11.04 6.53 -2.26
C ILE A 89 10.58 7.83 -2.92
N ASP A 90 11.51 8.61 -3.48
CA ASP A 90 11.20 9.88 -4.13
C ASP A 90 10.36 9.66 -5.40
N GLU A 91 10.67 8.63 -6.20
CA GLU A 91 9.86 8.20 -7.34
C GLU A 91 8.45 7.75 -6.91
N ALA A 92 8.34 7.03 -5.79
CA ALA A 92 7.05 6.64 -5.23
C ALA A 92 6.24 7.87 -4.79
N LYS A 93 6.88 8.86 -4.15
CA LYS A 93 6.25 10.15 -3.79
C LYS A 93 5.76 10.89 -5.02
N LEU A 94 6.59 11.04 -6.05
CA LEU A 94 6.20 11.69 -7.31
C LEU A 94 4.95 11.05 -7.90
N SER A 95 4.89 9.71 -7.91
CA SER A 95 3.73 9.01 -8.43
C SER A 95 2.49 9.08 -7.54
N VAL A 96 2.63 9.29 -6.23
CA VAL A 96 1.48 9.55 -5.36
C VAL A 96 0.97 10.98 -5.56
N PHE A 97 1.87 11.97 -5.63
CA PHE A 97 1.51 13.35 -5.91
C PHE A 97 0.88 13.55 -7.28
N SER A 98 1.30 12.80 -8.31
CA SER A 98 0.67 12.88 -9.63
C SER A 98 -0.82 12.50 -9.61
N ALA A 99 -1.25 11.67 -8.65
CA ALA A 99 -2.65 11.31 -8.47
C ALA A 99 -3.40 12.29 -7.57
N VAL A 100 -2.76 12.77 -6.49
CA VAL A 100 -3.36 13.73 -5.55
C VAL A 100 -3.52 15.12 -6.17
N ASP A 101 -2.58 15.54 -7.03
CA ASP A 101 -2.54 16.86 -7.67
C ASP A 101 -3.16 16.84 -9.08
N ALA A 102 -3.91 15.79 -9.41
CA ALA A 102 -4.59 15.70 -10.69
C ALA A 102 -5.59 16.86 -10.85
N PRO A 103 -5.72 17.46 -12.06
CA PRO A 103 -6.67 18.54 -12.29
C PRO A 103 -8.11 18.11 -11.95
N VAL A 104 -8.81 18.95 -11.19
CA VAL A 104 -10.22 18.76 -10.84
C VAL A 104 -11.11 19.57 -11.78
N ALA A 105 -12.10 18.92 -12.37
CA ALA A 105 -13.06 19.57 -13.27
C ALA A 105 -13.87 20.65 -12.53
N PRO A 106 -14.31 21.73 -13.22
CA PRO A 106 -15.13 22.76 -12.58
C PRO A 106 -16.38 22.24 -11.87
N SER A 107 -17.01 21.18 -12.40
CA SER A 107 -18.19 20.53 -11.80
C SER A 107 -17.91 19.83 -10.47
N ASP A 108 -16.66 19.41 -10.25
CA ASP A 108 -16.27 18.56 -9.12
C ASP A 108 -15.53 19.36 -8.04
N LYS A 109 -15.34 20.66 -8.25
CA LYS A 109 -14.71 21.55 -7.28
C LYS A 109 -15.52 21.62 -6.00
N GLY A 110 -14.86 21.43 -4.86
CA GLY A 110 -15.49 21.44 -3.54
C GLY A 110 -16.19 20.14 -3.17
N LEU A 111 -16.23 19.14 -4.05
CA LEU A 111 -16.91 17.87 -3.78
C LEU A 111 -16.32 17.12 -2.58
N ASP A 112 -14.99 17.16 -2.42
CA ASP A 112 -14.32 16.57 -1.25
C ASP A 112 -14.78 17.20 0.07
N HIS A 113 -14.93 18.52 0.09
CA HIS A 113 -15.39 19.26 1.26
C HIS A 113 -16.87 18.95 1.53
N PHE A 114 -17.69 18.92 0.47
CA PHE A 114 -19.12 18.66 0.58
C PHE A 114 -19.45 17.24 1.04
N LEU A 115 -18.81 16.22 0.45
CA LEU A 115 -19.11 14.81 0.74
C LEU A 115 -18.41 14.29 2.00
N TYR A 116 -17.19 14.74 2.25
CA TYR A 116 -16.32 14.14 3.27
C TYR A 116 -15.86 15.14 4.34
N GLY A 117 -16.26 16.41 4.25
CA GLY A 117 -15.82 17.45 5.19
C GLY A 117 -14.33 17.77 5.10
N LEU A 118 -13.66 17.40 4.00
CA LEU A 118 -12.22 17.60 3.85
C LEU A 118 -11.91 19.06 3.49
N SER A 119 -11.48 19.83 4.48
CA SER A 119 -11.03 21.21 4.26
C SER A 119 -9.67 21.26 3.54
N ASP A 120 -9.34 22.41 2.95
CA ASP A 120 -8.06 22.60 2.28
C ASP A 120 -6.88 22.51 3.26
N GLU A 121 -7.08 22.93 4.52
CA GLU A 121 -6.08 22.76 5.59
C GLU A 121 -5.82 21.27 5.88
N MET A 122 -6.87 20.44 5.92
CA MET A 122 -6.71 18.99 6.10
C MET A 122 -5.95 18.37 4.93
N LYS A 123 -6.23 18.80 3.70
CA LYS A 123 -5.50 18.35 2.51
C LYS A 123 -4.04 18.77 2.56
N GLN A 124 -3.76 20.00 3.00
CA GLN A 124 -2.40 20.52 3.13
C GLN A 124 -1.60 19.76 4.21
N VAL A 125 -2.18 19.50 5.37
CA VAL A 125 -1.55 18.67 6.41
C VAL A 125 -1.25 17.26 5.88
N HIS A 126 -2.21 16.65 5.16
CA HIS A 126 -2.00 15.34 4.53
C HIS A 126 -0.85 15.37 3.52
N ARG A 127 -0.75 16.45 2.73
CA ARG A 127 0.33 16.68 1.76
C ARG A 127 1.69 16.73 2.44
N GLU A 128 1.81 17.49 3.52
CA GLU A 128 3.05 17.63 4.30
C GLU A 128 3.49 16.30 4.92
N GLN A 129 2.53 15.51 5.40
CA GLN A 129 2.79 14.16 5.90
C GLN A 129 3.33 13.22 4.80
N LEU A 130 2.77 13.28 3.59
CA LEU A 130 3.30 12.53 2.43
C LEU A 130 4.73 12.96 2.06
N PHE A 131 5.04 14.25 2.17
CA PHE A 131 6.40 14.75 1.93
C PHE A 131 7.39 14.27 2.99
N ALA A 132 6.97 14.22 4.25
CA ALA A 132 7.82 13.87 5.40
C ALA A 132 8.21 12.39 5.47
N VAL A 133 7.52 11.50 4.74
CA VAL A 133 7.80 10.05 4.75
C VAL A 133 9.27 9.76 4.45
N CYS A 134 9.94 9.01 5.33
CA CYS A 134 11.32 8.60 5.16
C CYS A 134 11.50 7.07 5.14
N HIS A 135 12.71 6.60 4.84
CA HIS A 135 13.03 5.17 4.73
C HIS A 135 12.67 4.39 6.00
N GLU A 136 13.06 4.90 7.17
CA GLU A 136 12.79 4.25 8.46
C GLU A 136 11.29 4.11 8.72
N ASP A 137 10.49 5.12 8.37
CA ASP A 137 9.04 5.10 8.52
C ASP A 137 8.41 3.96 7.71
N LEU A 138 8.87 3.75 6.47
CA LEU A 138 8.39 2.70 5.59
C LEU A 138 8.72 1.30 6.13
N VAL A 139 9.94 1.11 6.65
CA VAL A 139 10.35 -0.14 7.30
C VAL A 139 9.52 -0.38 8.56
N ASN A 140 9.30 0.64 9.37
CA ASN A 140 8.53 0.56 10.60
C ASN A 140 7.07 0.17 10.34
N VAL A 141 6.39 0.83 9.39
CA VAL A 141 4.98 0.48 9.07
C VAL A 141 4.87 -0.89 8.39
N SER A 142 5.88 -1.30 7.61
CA SER A 142 5.92 -2.66 7.04
C SER A 142 5.95 -3.72 8.14
N ASN A 143 6.85 -3.57 9.11
CA ASN A 143 6.94 -4.51 10.24
C ASN A 143 5.74 -4.45 11.18
N ARG A 144 5.14 -3.27 11.36
CA ARG A 144 4.03 -3.08 12.30
C ARG A 144 2.70 -3.60 11.77
N TYR A 145 2.41 -3.43 10.47
CA TYR A 145 1.08 -3.69 9.93
C TYR A 145 1.03 -4.83 8.91
N LEU A 146 2.11 -5.10 8.17
CA LEU A 146 2.09 -6.09 7.08
C LEU A 146 2.68 -7.44 7.48
N ASP A 147 3.41 -7.50 8.61
CA ASP A 147 4.03 -8.75 9.06
C ASP A 147 2.99 -9.78 9.53
N ALA A 148 3.35 -11.06 9.39
CA ALA A 148 2.48 -12.18 9.72
C ALA A 148 2.05 -12.12 11.20
N GLY A 149 0.74 -12.21 11.45
CA GLY A 149 0.17 -12.16 12.80
C GLY A 149 0.06 -10.76 13.41
N ARG A 150 0.45 -9.69 12.71
CA ARG A 150 0.30 -8.31 13.21
C ARG A 150 -1.05 -7.68 12.91
N SER A 151 -1.74 -8.16 11.89
CA SER A 151 -3.04 -7.64 11.46
C SER A 151 -3.89 -8.77 10.88
N THR A 152 -5.20 -8.56 10.82
CA THR A 152 -6.12 -9.51 10.21
C THR A 152 -5.99 -9.43 8.69
N HIS A 153 -5.82 -10.58 8.05
CA HIS A 153 -5.71 -10.69 6.60
C HIS A 153 -6.94 -11.41 6.04
N GLY A 154 -7.40 -10.96 4.88
CA GLY A 154 -8.43 -11.65 4.09
C GLY A 154 -7.89 -11.92 2.70
N VAL A 155 -8.15 -13.11 2.17
CA VAL A 155 -7.73 -13.51 0.82
C VAL A 155 -8.96 -13.96 0.04
N ALA A 156 -9.08 -13.46 -1.18
CA ALA A 156 -10.12 -13.86 -2.12
C ALA A 156 -9.51 -14.04 -3.51
N LEU A 157 -9.98 -15.06 -4.23
CA LEU A 157 -9.47 -15.42 -5.56
C LEU A 157 -10.66 -15.73 -6.46
N PHE A 158 -10.67 -15.12 -7.64
CA PHE A 158 -11.65 -15.38 -8.69
C PHE A 158 -10.92 -16.01 -9.87
N GLY A 159 -11.29 -17.23 -10.22
CA GLY A 159 -10.60 -18.00 -11.25
C GLY A 159 -11.19 -19.39 -11.43
N PRO A 160 -10.61 -20.19 -12.35
CA PRO A 160 -11.00 -21.58 -12.54
C PRO A 160 -10.67 -22.44 -11.32
N ASP A 161 -11.15 -23.67 -11.31
CA ASP A 161 -10.84 -24.66 -10.28
C ASP A 161 -9.32 -24.79 -10.07
N ASN A 162 -8.91 -24.75 -8.81
CA ASN A 162 -7.50 -24.83 -8.42
C ASN A 162 -7.30 -26.00 -7.45
N ALA A 163 -6.61 -27.04 -7.93
CA ALA A 163 -6.40 -28.28 -7.16
C ALA A 163 -5.57 -28.10 -5.87
N SER A 164 -4.70 -27.09 -5.80
CA SER A 164 -3.93 -26.80 -4.59
C SER A 164 -4.81 -26.14 -3.52
N ILE A 165 -5.63 -25.17 -3.92
CA ILE A 165 -6.58 -24.48 -3.04
C ILE A 165 -7.67 -25.45 -2.57
N ALA A 166 -8.15 -26.32 -3.46
CA ALA A 166 -9.20 -27.29 -3.12
C ALA A 166 -8.78 -28.31 -2.04
N LYS A 167 -7.47 -28.54 -1.86
CA LYS A 167 -6.93 -29.45 -0.84
C LYS A 167 -6.63 -28.75 0.49
N ASP A 168 -6.63 -27.41 0.51
CA ASP A 168 -6.29 -26.61 1.68
C ASP A 168 -7.57 -26.30 2.48
N PRO A 169 -7.72 -26.85 3.71
CA PRO A 169 -8.92 -26.66 4.52
C PRO A 169 -9.10 -25.22 5.03
N SER A 170 -8.09 -24.35 4.90
CA SER A 170 -8.21 -22.94 5.28
C SER A 170 -9.03 -22.12 4.26
N TRP A 171 -9.26 -22.65 3.07
CA TRP A 171 -10.02 -21.98 2.01
C TRP A 171 -11.49 -22.40 2.01
N VAL A 172 -12.37 -21.40 1.89
CA VAL A 172 -13.80 -21.62 1.68
C VAL A 172 -14.10 -21.46 0.19
N ILE A 173 -14.46 -22.55 -0.47
CA ILE A 173 -14.82 -22.54 -1.90
C ILE A 173 -16.27 -22.10 -2.05
N ARG A 174 -16.51 -21.13 -2.93
CA ARG A 174 -17.85 -20.64 -3.31
C ARG A 174 -18.00 -20.77 -4.84
N GLN A 175 -19.09 -21.39 -5.27
CA GLN A 175 -19.48 -21.54 -6.67
C GLN A 175 -20.59 -20.56 -7.02
#